data_AF-A0A0S7BR58-F1
#
_entry.id   AF-A0A0S7BR58-F1
#
_cell.length_a   1.000
_cell.length_b   1.000
_cell.length_c   1.000
_cell.angle_alpha   90.00
_cell.angle_beta   90.00
_cell.angle_gamma   90.00
#
_symmetry.space_group_name_H-M   'P 1'
#
loop_
_entity.id
_entity.type
_entity.pdbx_description
1 polymer ?
#
loop_
_entity_poly.entity_id
_entity_poly.type
_entity_poly.pdbx_seq_one_letter_code
_entity_poly.pdbx_strand_id
1 'polypeptide(L)'
;MEESTFDAKHDKNAPYWAAALVFFGILGLSTIWIDFGKFWKGYLLDMAGPAWNYILFRGLFTYKTNNSWTRFFSPNRTLVIFLIVCFGIETLQYFKIYDSTFDTWDFLAYISVLVPVFLIDKSSIKKSRNTPHNT
;
A
#
# COMPACT_ATOMS: atom_id res chain seq x y z
N MET A 1 -23.14 -16.98 -10.19
CA MET A 1 -22.43 -16.59 -11.44
C MET A 1 -21.96 -15.12 -11.42
N GLU A 2 -21.85 -14.46 -10.25
CA GLU A 2 -21.25 -13.11 -10.12
C GLU A 2 -19.73 -13.13 -9.88
N GLU A 3 -19.16 -14.29 -9.55
CA GLU A 3 -17.74 -14.45 -9.19
C GLU A 3 -16.80 -14.31 -10.39
N SER A 4 -17.21 -14.75 -11.59
CA SER A 4 -16.31 -14.93 -12.74
C SER A 4 -15.81 -13.63 -13.38
N THR A 5 -16.53 -12.52 -13.24
CA THR A 5 -16.16 -11.24 -13.86
C THR A 5 -15.34 -10.34 -12.93
N PHE A 6 -15.49 -10.50 -11.61
CA PHE A 6 -14.67 -9.80 -10.62
C PHE A 6 -13.23 -10.32 -10.68
N ASP A 7 -13.06 -11.63 -10.82
CA ASP A 7 -11.76 -12.27 -11.03
C ASP A 7 -11.10 -11.77 -12.32
N ALA A 8 -11.82 -11.72 -13.45
CA ALA A 8 -11.26 -11.32 -14.74
C ALA A 8 -10.70 -9.88 -14.81
N LYS A 9 -11.31 -8.91 -14.10
CA LYS A 9 -10.78 -7.52 -14.03
C LYS A 9 -9.69 -7.35 -12.99
N HIS A 10 -9.78 -8.06 -11.87
CA HIS A 10 -8.68 -8.13 -10.90
C HIS A 10 -7.43 -8.68 -11.59
N ASP A 11 -7.58 -9.68 -12.46
CA ASP A 11 -6.52 -10.23 -13.30
C ASP A 11 -5.84 -9.18 -14.15
N LYS A 12 -6.63 -8.34 -14.83
CA LYS A 12 -6.12 -7.32 -15.73
C LYS A 12 -5.29 -6.25 -15.01
N ASN A 13 -5.63 -5.96 -13.75
CA ASN A 13 -4.94 -4.94 -12.95
C ASN A 13 -3.78 -5.51 -12.12
N ALA A 14 -3.77 -6.82 -11.84
CA ALA A 14 -2.72 -7.52 -11.12
C ALA A 14 -1.28 -7.25 -11.64
N PRO A 15 -1.00 -7.23 -12.96
CA PRO A 15 0.36 -6.94 -13.44
C PRO A 15 0.80 -5.49 -13.13
N TYR A 16 -0.12 -4.51 -13.13
CA TYR A 16 0.21 -3.14 -12.76
C TYR A 16 0.52 -3.01 -11.26
N TRP A 17 -0.22 -3.74 -10.41
CA TRP A 17 0.07 -3.80 -8.98
C TRP A 17 1.38 -4.53 -8.67
N ALA A 18 1.70 -5.59 -9.42
CA ALA A 18 2.99 -6.28 -9.33
C ALA A 18 4.13 -5.34 -9.75
N ALA A 19 3.96 -4.59 -10.84
CA ALA A 19 4.93 -3.59 -11.27
C ALA A 19 5.11 -2.47 -10.23
N ALA A 20 4.01 -1.97 -9.64
CA ALA A 20 4.06 -0.98 -8.57
C ALA A 20 4.79 -1.53 -7.33
N LEU A 21 4.57 -2.79 -6.97
CA LEU A 21 5.24 -3.46 -5.87
C LEU A 21 6.76 -3.56 -6.11
N VAL A 22 7.17 -3.97 -7.31
CA VAL A 22 8.59 -3.98 -7.69
C VAL A 22 9.18 -2.58 -7.70
N PHE A 23 8.46 -1.60 -8.26
CA PHE A 23 8.90 -0.22 -8.33
C PHE A 23 9.11 0.40 -6.95
N PHE A 24 8.14 0.26 -6.03
CA PHE A 24 8.29 0.74 -4.66
C PHE A 24 9.40 0.00 -3.90
N GLY A 25 9.57 -1.30 -4.13
CA GLY A 25 10.67 -2.08 -3.55
C GLY A 25 12.04 -1.58 -4.02
N ILE A 26 12.20 -1.35 -5.33
CA ILE A 26 13.43 -0.81 -5.90
C ILE A 26 13.68 0.62 -5.42
N LEU A 27 12.66 1.49 -5.43
CA LEU A 27 12.79 2.87 -4.92
C LEU A 27 13.21 2.89 -3.46
N GLY A 28 12.53 2.12 -2.59
CA GLY A 28 12.84 2.04 -1.17
C GLY A 28 14.25 1.50 -0.90
N LEU A 29 14.71 0.51 -1.67
CA LEU A 29 16.07 -0.04 -1.53
C LEU A 29 17.14 0.84 -2.19
N SER A 30 16.78 1.62 -3.20
CA SER A 30 17.73 2.47 -3.92
C SER A 30 18.31 3.57 -3.03
N THR A 31 17.60 4.00 -1.99
CA THR A 31 18.10 4.99 -1.00
C THR A 31 19.28 4.49 -0.18
N ILE A 32 19.50 3.17 -0.12
CA ILE A 32 20.65 2.56 0.54
C ILE A 32 21.92 2.81 -0.28
N TRP A 33 21.81 2.73 -1.61
CA TRP A 33 22.95 2.75 -2.53
C TRP A 33 23.17 4.10 -3.20
N ILE A 34 22.11 4.89 -3.36
CA ILE A 34 22.12 6.15 -4.11
C ILE A 34 21.67 7.27 -3.18
N ASP A 35 22.54 8.27 -3.01
CA ASP A 35 22.22 9.46 -2.26
C ASP A 35 21.45 10.45 -3.14
N PHE A 36 20.12 10.36 -3.10
CA PHE A 36 19.22 11.31 -3.76
C PHE A 36 19.05 12.62 -2.95
N GLY A 37 19.83 12.81 -1.88
CA GLY A 37 19.75 13.93 -0.96
C GLY A 37 19.06 13.57 0.35
N LYS A 38 19.33 14.36 1.40
CA LYS A 38 18.88 14.11 2.78
C LYS A 38 17.36 13.91 2.91
N PHE A 39 16.58 14.68 2.15
CA PHE A 39 15.12 14.58 2.14
C PHE A 39 14.65 13.20 1.64
N TRP A 40 15.10 12.78 0.45
CA TRP A 40 14.69 11.52 -0.14
C TRP A 40 15.21 10.32 0.63
N LYS A 41 16.41 10.43 1.22
CA LYS A 41 16.96 9.35 2.04
C LYS A 41 16.19 9.14 3.34
N GLY A 42 15.67 10.21 3.95
CA GLY A 42 14.81 10.14 5.12
C GLY A 42 13.43 9.60 4.74
N TYR A 43 12.68 10.35 3.94
CA TYR A 43 11.25 10.09 3.79
C TYR A 43 10.86 9.10 2.70
N LEU A 44 11.73 8.76 1.73
CA LEU A 44 11.29 7.88 0.62
C LEU A 44 10.96 6.46 1.12
N LEU A 45 11.70 5.96 2.11
CA LEU A 45 11.40 4.67 2.73
C LEU A 45 10.09 4.73 3.52
N ASP A 46 9.83 5.84 4.19
CA ASP A 46 8.57 6.09 4.91
C ASP A 46 7.39 6.23 3.96
N MET A 47 7.57 6.86 2.80
CA MET A 47 6.52 6.92 1.77
C MET A 47 6.27 5.55 1.12
N ALA A 48 7.33 4.87 0.71
CA ALA A 48 7.25 3.64 -0.06
C ALA A 48 6.88 2.43 0.81
N GLY A 49 7.34 2.36 2.06
CA GLY A 49 7.19 1.21 2.95
C GLY A 49 5.72 0.84 3.23
N PRO A 50 4.90 1.73 3.79
CA PRO A 50 3.48 1.47 4.06
C PRO A 50 2.69 1.22 2.77
N ALA A 51 2.97 1.96 1.71
CA ALA A 51 2.30 1.78 0.41
C ALA A 51 2.62 0.41 -0.22
N TRP A 52 3.89 -0.01 -0.15
CA TRP A 52 4.34 -1.32 -0.61
C TRP A 52 3.71 -2.45 0.20
N ASN A 53 3.74 -2.34 1.53
CA ASN A 53 3.09 -3.32 2.41
C ASN A 53 1.57 -3.36 2.20
N TYR A 54 0.92 -2.22 1.94
CA TYR A 54 -0.50 -2.19 1.61
C TYR A 54 -0.82 -3.07 0.39
N ILE A 55 -0.05 -2.93 -0.70
CA ILE A 55 -0.21 -3.72 -1.93
C ILE A 55 0.01 -5.21 -1.65
N LEU A 56 1.03 -5.54 -0.85
CA LEU A 56 1.35 -6.91 -0.44
C LEU A 56 0.21 -7.56 0.35
N PHE A 57 -0.22 -6.93 1.45
CA PHE A 57 -1.22 -7.50 2.34
C PHE A 57 -2.60 -7.59 1.69
N ARG A 58 -2.94 -6.64 0.80
CA ARG A 58 -4.15 -6.70 -0.03
C ARG A 58 -4.10 -7.81 -1.08
N GLY A 59 -2.92 -8.32 -1.42
CA GLY A 59 -2.76 -9.32 -2.47
C GLY A 59 -3.15 -8.80 -3.86
N LEU A 60 -2.96 -7.50 -4.12
CA LEU A 60 -3.41 -6.88 -5.38
C LEU A 60 -2.65 -7.41 -6.61
N PHE A 61 -1.50 -8.04 -6.39
CA PHE A 61 -0.64 -8.64 -7.41
C PHE A 61 -1.02 -10.09 -7.77
N THR A 62 -1.96 -10.72 -7.06
CA THR A 62 -2.36 -12.11 -7.34
C THR A 62 -3.71 -12.20 -8.04
N TYR A 63 -3.89 -13.21 -8.88
CA TYR A 63 -5.17 -13.47 -9.54
C TYR A 63 -6.22 -14.06 -8.57
N LYS A 64 -5.79 -14.73 -7.49
CA LYS A 64 -6.70 -15.36 -6.54
C LYS A 64 -7.21 -14.35 -5.51
N THR A 65 -8.28 -13.64 -5.86
CA THR A 65 -8.84 -12.58 -5.01
C THR A 65 -9.70 -13.11 -3.85
N ASN A 66 -10.18 -14.37 -3.90
CA ASN A 66 -11.14 -14.90 -2.93
C ASN A 66 -10.55 -15.95 -1.97
N ASN A 67 -9.71 -15.51 -1.02
CA ASN A 67 -9.22 -16.36 0.06
C ASN A 67 -9.45 -15.69 1.43
N SER A 68 -9.29 -16.45 2.53
CA SER A 68 -9.53 -15.93 3.89
C SER A 68 -8.64 -14.72 4.23
N TRP A 69 -7.44 -14.64 3.63
CA TRP A 69 -6.49 -13.55 3.84
C TRP A 69 -6.96 -12.25 3.20
N THR A 70 -7.31 -12.26 1.92
CA THR A 70 -7.79 -11.07 1.18
C THR A 70 -9.15 -10.57 1.68
N ARG A 71 -9.98 -11.47 2.25
CA ARG A 71 -11.22 -11.10 2.95
C ARG A 71 -10.97 -10.38 4.27
N PHE A 72 -9.95 -10.81 5.02
CA PHE A 72 -9.57 -10.14 6.26
C PHE A 72 -8.98 -8.75 5.98
N PHE A 73 -8.02 -8.69 5.06
CA PHE A 73 -7.38 -7.47 4.58
C PHE A 73 -8.24 -6.75 3.54
N SER A 74 -9.44 -6.31 3.94
CA SER A 74 -10.25 -5.43 3.10
C SER A 74 -9.61 -4.04 2.99
N PRO A 75 -9.86 -3.27 1.91
CA PRO A 75 -9.17 -1.99 1.67
C PRO A 75 -9.18 -1.04 2.88
N ASN A 76 -10.34 -0.91 3.54
CA ASN A 76 -10.50 -0.04 4.70
C ASN A 76 -9.78 -0.59 5.94
N ARG A 77 -9.85 -1.90 6.20
CA ARG A 77 -9.17 -2.53 7.34
C ARG A 77 -7.66 -2.41 7.19
N THR A 78 -7.15 -2.71 6.00
CA THR A 78 -5.72 -2.61 5.71
C THR A 78 -5.22 -1.18 5.90
N LEU A 79 -5.95 -0.17 5.38
CA LEU A 79 -5.58 1.23 5.60
C LEU A 79 -5.51 1.57 7.09
N VAL A 80 -6.54 1.23 7.88
CA VAL A 80 -6.58 1.52 9.32
C VAL A 80 -5.45 0.82 10.06
N ILE A 81 -5.18 -0.45 9.76
CA ILE A 81 -4.07 -1.19 10.36
C ILE A 81 -2.74 -0.47 10.09
N PHE A 82 -2.47 -0.08 8.84
CA PHE A 82 -1.22 0.61 8.51
C PHE A 82 -1.13 1.99 9.14
N LEU A 83 -2.22 2.75 9.22
CA LEU A 83 -2.23 4.04 9.92
C LEU A 83 -1.92 3.87 11.42
N ILE A 84 -2.51 2.85 12.07
CA ILE A 84 -2.24 2.53 13.47
C ILE A 84 -0.79 2.10 13.67
N VAL A 85 -0.25 1.27 12.76
CA VAL A 85 1.15 0.83 12.84
C VAL A 85 2.10 2.01 12.66
N CYS A 86 1.92 2.82 11.62
CA CYS A 86 2.71 4.03 11.38
C CYS A 86 2.67 4.98 12.58
N PHE A 87 1.47 5.28 13.09
CA PHE A 87 1.31 6.12 14.28
C PHE A 87 1.93 5.49 15.53
N GLY A 88 1.84 4.17 15.68
CA GLY A 88 2.44 3.41 16.77
C GLY A 88 3.96 3.50 16.75
N ILE A 89 4.59 3.36 15.58
CA ILE A 89 6.04 3.49 15.41
C ILE A 89 6.48 4.90 15.82
N GLU A 90 5.80 5.95 15.35
CA GLU A 90 6.08 7.35 15.76
C GLU A 90 5.93 7.57 17.26
N THR A 91 4.88 7.01 17.85
CA THR A 91 4.65 7.10 19.30
C THR A 91 5.78 6.43 20.06
N LEU A 92 6.26 5.27 19.61
CA LEU A 92 7.40 4.57 20.23
C LEU A 92 8.70 5.39 20.11
N GLN A 93 8.91 6.07 18.98
CA GLN A 93 10.06 6.99 18.80
C GLN A 93 9.95 8.21 19.71
N TYR A 94 8.75 8.78 19.87
CA TYR A 94 8.50 9.89 20.78
C TYR A 94 8.86 9.53 22.23
N PHE A 95 8.53 8.30 22.66
CA PHE A 95 8.93 7.77 23.96
C PHE A 95 10.38 7.26 24.02
N LYS A 96 11.14 7.36 22.93
CA LYS A 96 12.54 6.88 22.81
C LYS A 96 12.70 5.42 23.20
N ILE A 97 11.72 4.59 22.86
CA ILE A 97 11.72 3.15 23.18
C ILE A 97 12.79 2.41 22.35
N TYR A 98 13.19 2.98 21.21
CA TYR A 98 14.34 2.53 20.43
C TYR A 98 15.05 3.74 19.79
N ASP A 99 16.28 3.54 19.33
CA ASP A 99 17.16 4.61 18.86
C ASP A 99 16.76 5.07 17.45
N SER A 100 15.87 6.06 17.39
CA SER A 100 15.41 6.71 16.16
C SER A 100 14.99 8.15 16.47
N THR A 101 15.02 9.01 15.47
CA THR A 101 14.67 10.44 15.60
C THR A 101 13.18 10.60 15.30
N PHE A 102 12.41 11.05 16.28
CA PHE A 102 11.01 11.41 16.06
C PHE A 102 10.92 12.61 15.11
N ASP A 103 10.21 12.45 14.00
CA ASP A 103 9.86 13.52 13.08
C ASP A 103 8.35 13.54 12.82
N THR A 104 7.73 14.68 13.09
CA THR A 104 6.28 14.86 12.87
C THR A 104 5.91 14.79 11.37
N TRP A 105 6.87 15.03 10.48
CA TRP A 105 6.69 14.92 9.03
C TRP A 105 6.66 13.47 8.53
N ASP A 106 7.14 12.49 9.31
CA ASP A 106 7.11 11.07 8.92
C ASP A 106 5.67 10.58 8.76
N PHE A 107 4.76 11.04 9.62
CA PHE A 107 3.35 10.72 9.46
C PHE A 107 2.75 11.24 8.14
N LEU A 108 3.14 12.45 7.74
CA LEU A 108 2.73 13.02 6.47
C LEU A 108 3.35 12.25 5.29
N ALA A 109 4.60 11.83 5.43
CA ALA A 109 5.27 10.98 4.45
C ALA A 109 4.52 9.64 4.28
N TYR A 110 4.20 8.93 5.37
CA TYR A 110 3.44 7.67 5.33
C TYR A 110 2.13 7.81 4.55
N ILE A 111 1.31 8.84 4.88
CA ILE A 111 -0.02 9.00 4.25
C ILE A 111 0.06 9.51 2.81
N SER A 112 1.12 10.24 2.45
CA SER A 112 1.25 10.91 1.14
C SER A 112 1.18 9.95 -0.05
N VAL A 113 1.64 8.70 0.13
CA VAL A 113 1.56 7.65 -0.91
C VAL A 113 0.54 6.58 -0.54
N LEU A 114 0.41 6.22 0.75
CA LEU A 114 -0.54 5.20 1.20
C LEU A 114 -2.00 5.55 0.86
N VAL A 115 -2.42 6.80 1.09
CA VAL A 115 -3.81 7.23 0.84
C VAL A 115 -4.14 7.22 -0.65
N PRO A 116 -3.31 7.79 -1.56
CA PRO A 116 -3.52 7.64 -2.99
C PRO A 116 -3.62 6.19 -3.46
N VAL A 117 -2.74 5.30 -2.99
CA VAL A 117 -2.78 3.86 -3.32
C VAL A 117 -4.11 3.24 -2.88
N PHE A 118 -4.55 3.51 -1.65
CA PHE A 118 -5.85 3.08 -1.15
C PHE A 118 -7.02 3.58 -2.01
N LEU A 119 -7.00 4.85 -2.42
CA LEU A 119 -8.05 5.43 -3.27
C LEU A 119 -8.09 4.79 -4.65
N ILE A 120 -6.94 4.44 -5.23
CA ILE A 120 -6.83 3.74 -6.51
C ILE A 120 -7.38 2.30 -6.38
N ASP A 121 -7.03 1.56 -5.33
CA ASP A 121 -7.59 0.23 -5.06
C ASP A 121 -9.12 0.30 -4.93
N LYS A 122 -9.62 1.19 -4.08
CA LYS A 122 -11.07 1.37 -3.84
C LYS A 122 -11.82 1.76 -5.11
N SER A 123 -11.26 2.66 -5.91
CA SER A 123 -11.84 3.07 -7.20
C SER A 123 -11.87 1.92 -8.20
N SER A 124 -10.83 1.09 -8.24
CA SER A 124 -10.75 -0.10 -9.10
C SER A 124 -11.84 -1.10 -8.75
N ILE A 125 -12.08 -1.35 -7.46
CA ILE A 125 -13.15 -2.23 -6.97
C ILE A 125 -14.54 -1.66 -7.31
N LYS A 126 -14.76 -0.35 -7.08
CA LYS A 126 -16.05 0.29 -7.38
C LYS A 126 -16.36 0.24 -8.88
N LYS A 127 -15.38 0.50 -9.75
CA LYS A 127 -15.52 0.40 -11.20
C LYS A 127 -15.84 -1.02 -11.65
N SER A 128 -15.22 -2.02 -11.01
CA SER A 128 -15.53 -3.43 -11.26
C SER A 128 -17.01 -3.74 -10.96
N ARG A 129 -17.54 -3.25 -9.83
CA ARG A 129 -18.95 -3.44 -9.43
C ARG A 129 -19.97 -2.69 -10.29
N ASN A 130 -19.63 -1.50 -10.80
CA ASN A 130 -20.57 -0.62 -11.50
C ASN A 130 -20.61 -0.81 -13.02
N THR A 131 -19.82 -1.71 -13.60
CA THR A 131 -19.88 -1.93 -15.05
C THR A 131 -21.12 -2.77 -15.36
N PRO A 132 -22.14 -2.23 -16.08
CA PRO A 132 -23.36 -2.97 -16.37
C PRO A 132 -23.08 -4.20 -17.23
N HIS A 133 -23.85 -5.26 -16.98
CA HIS A 133 -23.92 -6.47 -17.78
C HIS A 133 -24.36 -6.13 -19.21
N ASN A 134 -23.41 -5.88 -20.10
CA ASN A 134 -23.67 -5.99 -21.53
C ASN A 134 -23.43 -7.45 -21.91
N THR A 135 -24.46 -8.28 -21.70
CA THR A 135 -24.68 -9.56 -22.39
C THR A 135 -25.78 -9.36 -23.40
#